data_AF-A0A2S8RSF5-F1
#
_entry.id   AF-A0A2S8RSF5-F1
#
_cell.length_a   1.000
_cell.length_b   1.000
_cell.length_c   1.000
_cell.angle_alpha   90.00
_cell.angle_beta   90.00
_cell.angle_gamma   90.00
#
_symmetry.space_group_name_H-M   'P 1'
#
loop_
_entity.id
_entity.type
_entity.pdbx_description
1 polymer ?
#
loop_
_entity_poly.entity_id
_entity_poly.type
_entity_poly.pdbx_seq_one_letter_code
_entity_poly.pdbx_strand_id
1 'polypeptide(L)'
;MVTKHKNRWLRRWLIVIIFWAVPVAIVAVSEIREEMAYNAVDLDRALTSWTFTDAQRAAGAPARCHGKPDDAQAAGCPADVLAANAPRQQDARNEYSVRRTTLMAYLWHAFVGYWIVPAVTLFLIGVLIGMVRRALRRPAPPVKSPANHG
;
A
#
# COMPACT_ATOMS: atom_id res chain seq x y z
N MET A 1 -12.25 -4.83 39.52
CA MET A 1 -12.34 -3.99 38.29
C MET A 1 -10.96 -3.58 37.74
N VAL A 2 -10.05 -4.52 37.51
CA VAL A 2 -8.65 -4.25 37.07
C VAL A 2 -8.48 -4.25 35.54
N THR A 3 -9.53 -4.58 34.78
CA THR A 3 -9.50 -4.71 33.32
C THR A 3 -9.84 -3.43 32.55
N LYS A 4 -10.56 -2.46 33.15
CA LYS A 4 -10.93 -1.20 32.47
C LYS A 4 -9.79 -0.19 32.30
N HIS A 5 -8.76 -0.22 33.17
CA HIS A 5 -7.59 0.67 33.04
C HIS A 5 -6.55 0.16 32.03
N LYS A 6 -6.47 -1.16 31.82
CA LYS A 6 -5.50 -1.81 30.93
C LYS A 6 -5.70 -1.42 29.45
N ASN A 7 -6.95 -1.21 29.02
CA ASN A 7 -7.26 -0.75 27.66
C ASN A 7 -6.98 0.72 27.41
N ARG A 8 -6.93 1.60 28.43
CA ARG A 8 -6.73 3.04 28.19
C ARG A 8 -5.31 3.37 27.72
N TRP A 9 -4.31 2.69 28.27
CA TRP A 9 -2.92 2.87 27.84
C TRP A 9 -2.72 2.38 26.41
N LEU A 10 -3.20 1.17 26.09
CA LEU A 10 -3.10 0.60 24.74
C LEU A 10 -3.89 1.41 23.71
N ARG A 11 -5.06 1.94 24.08
CA ARG A 11 -5.86 2.82 23.22
C ARG A 11 -5.17 4.16 22.98
N ARG A 12 -4.56 4.77 24.00
CA ARG A 12 -3.76 6.00 23.83
C ARG A 12 -2.53 5.75 22.97
N TRP A 13 -1.84 4.64 23.19
CA TRP A 13 -0.71 4.22 22.35
C TRP A 13 -1.14 4.05 20.90
N LEU A 14 -2.23 3.32 20.62
CA LEU A 14 -2.77 3.16 19.26
C LEU A 14 -3.12 4.49 18.60
N ILE A 15 -3.78 5.41 19.32
CA ILE A 15 -4.13 6.73 18.78
C ILE A 15 -2.88 7.52 18.41
N VAL A 16 -1.86 7.56 19.29
CA VAL A 16 -0.60 8.29 19.03
C VAL A 16 0.12 7.69 17.83
N ILE A 17 0.19 6.36 17.74
CA ILE A 17 0.81 5.67 16.61
C ILE A 17 0.03 5.96 15.32
N ILE A 18 -1.29 5.79 15.28
CA ILE A 18 -2.06 6.04 14.05
C ILE A 18 -1.94 7.51 13.63
N PHE A 19 -2.03 8.45 14.57
CA PHE A 19 -1.95 9.87 14.27
C PHE A 19 -0.62 10.29 13.64
N TRP A 20 0.49 9.72 14.09
CA TRP A 20 1.79 9.97 13.46
C TRP A 20 2.01 9.17 12.17
N ALA A 21 1.41 7.98 12.03
CA ALA A 21 1.56 7.13 10.84
C ALA A 21 0.92 7.76 9.59
N VAL A 22 -0.25 8.37 9.77
CA VAL A 22 -1.11 8.83 8.67
C VAL A 22 -0.44 9.92 7.82
N PRO A 23 0.14 11.01 8.37
CA PRO A 23 0.82 12.03 7.56
C PRO A 23 2.00 11.47 6.76
N VAL A 24 2.80 10.60 7.37
CA VAL A 24 3.96 9.97 6.71
C VAL A 24 3.50 9.09 5.55
N ALA A 25 2.45 8.29 5.75
CA ALA A 25 1.87 7.48 4.69
C ALA A 25 1.27 8.33 3.56
N ILE A 26 0.66 9.47 3.87
CA ILE A 26 0.09 10.37 2.85
C ILE A 26 1.19 10.94 1.95
N VAL A 27 2.28 11.47 2.53
CA VAL A 27 3.41 12.03 1.76
C VAL A 27 4.08 10.96 0.90
N ALA A 28 4.31 9.78 1.47
CA ALA A 28 4.85 8.64 0.74
C ALA A 28 3.99 8.22 -0.47
N VAL A 29 2.66 8.23 -0.30
CA VAL A 29 1.73 7.85 -1.38
C VAL A 29 1.60 8.97 -2.43
N SER A 30 1.70 10.25 -2.05
CA SER A 30 1.62 11.36 -3.01
C SER A 30 2.82 11.36 -3.96
N GLU A 31 4.03 11.20 -3.44
CA GLU A 31 5.26 11.20 -4.25
C GLU A 31 5.22 10.11 -5.33
N ILE A 32 4.72 8.91 -4.95
CA ILE A 32 4.63 7.78 -5.87
C ILE A 32 3.48 7.92 -6.84
N ARG A 33 2.39 8.59 -6.47
CA ARG A 33 1.34 8.92 -7.44
C ARG A 33 1.88 9.82 -8.55
N GLU A 34 2.77 10.75 -8.21
CA GLU A 34 3.43 11.61 -9.19
C GLU A 34 4.34 10.80 -10.11
N GLU A 35 5.23 9.95 -9.59
CA GLU A 35 6.07 9.08 -10.43
C GLU A 35 5.26 8.09 -11.29
N MET A 36 4.17 7.56 -10.73
CA MET A 36 3.28 6.63 -11.44
C MET A 36 2.44 7.31 -12.51
N ALA A 37 2.17 8.62 -12.40
CA ALA A 37 1.49 9.37 -13.43
C ALA A 37 2.34 9.44 -14.71
N TYR A 38 3.66 9.65 -14.58
CA TYR A 38 4.57 9.62 -15.71
C TYR A 38 4.66 8.23 -16.35
N ASN A 39 4.78 7.18 -15.54
CA ASN A 39 4.80 5.80 -16.05
C ASN A 39 3.46 5.39 -16.70
N ALA A 40 2.33 5.98 -16.26
CA ALA A 40 1.02 5.74 -16.86
C ALA A 40 0.90 6.38 -18.26
N VAL A 41 1.48 7.56 -18.46
CA VAL A 41 1.57 8.19 -19.79
C VAL A 41 2.40 7.34 -20.74
N ASP A 42 3.51 6.77 -20.26
CA ASP A 42 4.37 5.93 -21.10
C ASP A 42 3.69 4.58 -21.43
N LEU A 43 2.96 4.00 -20.48
CA LEU A 43 2.10 2.83 -20.72
C LEU A 43 1.01 3.15 -21.76
N ASP A 44 0.33 4.29 -21.64
CA ASP A 44 -0.71 4.70 -22.59
C ASP A 44 -0.14 4.91 -23.99
N ARG A 45 1.05 5.51 -24.09
CA ARG A 45 1.78 5.65 -25.36
C ARG A 45 2.16 4.29 -25.96
N ALA A 46 2.63 3.35 -25.15
CA ALA A 46 2.97 2.01 -25.62
C ALA A 46 1.73 1.25 -26.10
N LEU A 47 0.61 1.37 -25.39
CA LEU A 47 -0.67 0.72 -25.75
C LEU A 47 -1.35 1.34 -26.97
N THR A 48 -1.13 2.63 -27.23
CA THR A 48 -1.67 3.34 -28.39
C THR A 48 -0.73 3.33 -29.59
N SER A 49 0.51 2.85 -29.44
CA SER A 49 1.45 2.65 -30.54
C SER A 49 1.13 1.35 -31.30
N TRP A 50 0.75 1.48 -32.56
CA TRP A 50 0.42 0.35 -33.42
C TRP A 50 1.50 0.14 -34.49
N THR A 51 1.98 -1.10 -34.62
CA THR A 51 2.81 -1.49 -35.76
C THR A 51 1.98 -2.33 -36.73
N PHE A 52 2.13 -2.01 -38.00
CA PHE A 52 1.43 -2.68 -39.09
C PHE A 52 2.45 -3.19 -40.09
N THR A 53 2.22 -4.38 -40.65
CA THR A 53 2.96 -4.86 -41.82
C THR A 53 2.49 -4.12 -43.08
N ASP A 54 3.28 -4.19 -44.16
CA ASP A 54 2.91 -3.57 -45.44
C ASP A 54 1.59 -4.12 -45.99
N ALA A 55 1.35 -5.43 -45.82
CA ALA A 55 0.09 -6.09 -46.18
C ALA A 55 -1.10 -5.57 -45.34
N GLN A 56 -0.92 -5.36 -44.04
CA GLN A 56 -1.97 -4.83 -43.15
C GLN A 56 -2.26 -3.35 -43.44
N ARG A 57 -1.25 -2.56 -43.81
CA ARG A 57 -1.45 -1.18 -44.30
C ARG A 57 -2.23 -1.16 -45.60
N ALA A 58 -1.88 -2.02 -46.57
CA ALA A 58 -2.62 -2.14 -47.82
C ALA A 58 -4.08 -2.59 -47.62
N ALA A 59 -4.35 -3.41 -46.60
CA ALA A 59 -5.70 -3.85 -46.22
C ALA A 59 -6.52 -2.81 -45.42
N GLY A 60 -5.96 -1.61 -45.18
CA GLY A 60 -6.64 -0.53 -44.46
C GLY A 60 -6.79 -0.76 -42.95
N ALA A 61 -5.94 -1.60 -42.35
CA ALA A 61 -5.89 -1.78 -40.89
C ALA A 61 -5.72 -0.46 -40.10
N PRO A 62 -4.92 0.53 -40.55
CA PRO A 62 -4.74 1.79 -39.81
C PRO A 62 -6.02 2.58 -39.58
N ALA A 63 -7.05 2.40 -40.43
CA ALA A 63 -8.33 3.10 -40.27
C ALA A 63 -9.17 2.53 -39.10
N ARG A 64 -8.94 1.27 -38.71
CA ARG A 64 -9.76 0.53 -37.73
C ARG A 64 -9.00 0.20 -36.45
N CYS A 65 -7.67 0.10 -36.53
CA CYS A 65 -6.81 -0.24 -35.41
C CYS A 65 -6.14 1.02 -34.85
N HIS A 66 -6.82 1.66 -33.89
CA HIS A 66 -6.32 2.85 -33.21
C HIS A 66 -6.85 2.91 -31.77
N GLY A 67 -6.23 3.73 -30.93
CA GLY A 67 -6.58 3.81 -29.51
C GLY A 67 -6.08 2.62 -28.71
N LYS A 68 -6.75 2.30 -27.61
CA LYS A 68 -6.40 1.16 -26.76
C LYS A 68 -6.79 -0.15 -27.45
N PRO A 69 -6.10 -1.27 -27.16
CA PRO A 69 -6.42 -2.56 -27.77
C PRO A 69 -7.88 -3.00 -27.63
N ASP A 70 -8.51 -2.74 -26.48
CA ASP A 70 -9.91 -3.10 -26.24
C ASP A 70 -10.85 -2.24 -27.12
N ASP A 71 -10.53 -0.95 -27.29
CA ASP A 71 -11.28 -0.02 -28.15
C ASP A 71 -11.08 -0.37 -29.64
N ALA A 72 -9.85 -0.73 -30.03
CA ALA A 72 -9.53 -1.18 -31.39
C ALA A 72 -10.24 -2.51 -31.73
N GLN A 73 -10.34 -3.43 -30.77
CA GLN A 73 -11.13 -4.65 -30.92
C GLN A 73 -12.61 -4.31 -31.10
N ALA A 74 -13.17 -3.38 -30.33
CA ALA A 74 -14.54 -2.91 -30.48
C ALA A 74 -14.79 -2.18 -31.81
N ALA A 75 -13.78 -1.48 -32.34
CA ALA A 75 -13.81 -0.82 -33.65
C ALA A 75 -13.65 -1.80 -34.84
N GLY A 76 -13.50 -3.10 -34.58
CA GLY A 76 -13.39 -4.12 -35.61
C GLY A 76 -11.98 -4.28 -36.20
N CYS A 77 -10.95 -4.02 -35.40
CA CYS A 77 -9.57 -4.31 -35.78
C CYS A 77 -9.38 -5.83 -36.03
N PRO A 78 -8.74 -6.24 -37.14
CA PRO A 78 -8.49 -7.64 -37.46
C PRO A 78 -7.70 -8.37 -36.37
N ALA A 79 -8.07 -9.63 -36.10
CA ALA A 79 -7.46 -10.43 -35.04
C ALA A 79 -5.96 -10.72 -35.28
N ASP A 80 -5.51 -10.75 -36.54
CA ASP A 80 -4.11 -10.92 -36.90
C ASP A 80 -3.27 -9.69 -36.51
N VAL A 81 -3.81 -8.48 -36.67
CA VAL A 81 -3.18 -7.22 -36.27
C VAL A 81 -3.12 -7.11 -34.74
N LEU A 82 -4.20 -7.52 -34.07
CA LEU A 82 -4.26 -7.59 -32.60
C LEU A 82 -3.24 -8.60 -32.06
N ALA A 83 -3.18 -9.81 -32.63
CA ALA A 83 -2.24 -10.84 -32.20
C ALA A 83 -0.78 -10.42 -32.43
N ALA A 84 -0.48 -9.72 -33.52
CA ALA A 84 0.87 -9.22 -33.81
C ALA A 84 1.34 -8.15 -32.81
N ASN A 85 0.43 -7.31 -32.30
CA ASN A 85 0.73 -6.25 -31.34
C ASN A 85 0.57 -6.68 -29.87
N ALA A 86 -0.17 -7.76 -29.60
CA ALA A 86 -0.42 -8.32 -28.28
C ALA A 86 0.84 -8.55 -27.40
N PRO A 87 1.93 -9.17 -27.89
CA PRO A 87 3.11 -9.40 -27.05
C PRO A 87 3.73 -8.09 -26.55
N ARG A 88 3.88 -7.09 -27.42
CA ARG A 88 4.43 -5.77 -27.05
C ARG A 88 3.55 -5.05 -26.02
N GLN A 89 2.23 -5.14 -26.18
CA GLN A 89 1.28 -4.54 -25.25
C GLN A 89 1.26 -5.26 -23.89
N GLN A 90 1.43 -6.58 -23.88
CA GLN A 90 1.57 -7.38 -22.66
C GLN A 90 2.89 -7.08 -21.95
N ASP A 91 3.99 -6.96 -22.68
CA ASP A 91 5.29 -6.57 -22.12
C ASP A 91 5.22 -5.19 -21.46
N ALA A 92 4.58 -4.21 -22.10
CA ALA A 92 4.36 -2.88 -21.51
C ALA A 92 3.54 -2.93 -20.21
N ARG A 93 2.47 -3.74 -20.17
CA ARG A 93 1.66 -3.97 -18.96
C ARG A 93 2.49 -4.65 -17.85
N ASN A 94 3.30 -5.64 -18.23
CA ASN A 94 4.16 -6.38 -17.30
C ASN A 94 5.21 -5.46 -16.70
N GLU A 95 5.93 -4.68 -17.52
CA GLU A 95 6.94 -3.74 -17.02
C GLU A 95 6.34 -2.68 -16.09
N TYR A 96 5.18 -2.12 -16.45
CA TYR A 96 4.45 -1.19 -15.58
C TYR A 96 4.07 -1.84 -14.24
N SER A 97 3.60 -3.09 -14.25
CA SER A 97 3.26 -3.83 -13.04
C SER A 97 4.49 -4.07 -12.15
N VAL A 98 5.62 -4.45 -12.75
CA VAL A 98 6.89 -4.67 -12.05
C VAL A 98 7.36 -3.38 -11.39
N ARG A 99 7.41 -2.26 -12.14
CA ARG A 99 7.80 -0.95 -11.59
C ARG A 99 6.91 -0.53 -10.42
N ARG A 100 5.59 -0.71 -10.56
CA ARG A 100 4.62 -0.45 -9.50
C ARG A 100 4.88 -1.30 -8.25
N THR A 101 5.12 -2.59 -8.42
CA THR A 101 5.39 -3.49 -7.29
C THR A 101 6.69 -3.16 -6.58
N THR A 102 7.73 -2.78 -7.32
CA THR A 102 9.03 -2.37 -6.77
C THR A 102 8.90 -1.09 -5.94
N LEU A 103 8.20 -0.07 -6.45
CA LEU A 103 7.92 1.17 -5.72
C LEU A 103 7.11 0.89 -4.44
N MET A 104 6.09 0.04 -4.53
CA MET A 104 5.30 -0.38 -3.36
C MET A 104 6.14 -1.18 -2.36
N ALA A 105 7.09 -2.00 -2.82
CA ALA A 105 7.99 -2.75 -1.95
C ALA A 105 8.98 -1.83 -1.22
N TYR A 106 9.51 -0.80 -1.89
CA TYR A 106 10.36 0.20 -1.25
C TYR A 106 9.59 1.02 -0.22
N LEU A 107 8.38 1.47 -0.55
CA LEU A 107 7.50 2.11 0.43
C LEU A 107 7.21 1.21 1.62
N TRP A 108 6.91 -0.05 1.37
CA TRP A 108 6.65 -1.02 2.41
C TRP A 108 7.86 -1.16 3.33
N HIS A 109 9.08 -1.23 2.77
CA HIS A 109 10.31 -1.26 3.56
C HIS A 109 10.50 0.03 4.37
N ALA A 110 10.33 1.19 3.76
CA ALA A 110 10.47 2.48 4.44
C ALA A 110 9.43 2.62 5.57
N PHE A 111 8.18 2.26 5.29
CA PHE A 111 7.10 2.25 6.27
C PHE A 111 7.38 1.26 7.39
N VAL A 112 7.72 0.01 7.10
CA VAL A 112 7.98 -0.99 8.15
C VAL A 112 9.19 -0.60 9.00
N GLY A 113 10.30 -0.21 8.36
CA GLY A 113 11.53 0.13 9.05
C GLY A 113 11.43 1.41 9.89
N TYR A 114 10.81 2.47 9.35
CA TYR A 114 10.69 3.74 10.05
C TYR A 114 9.50 3.80 11.02
N TRP A 115 8.42 3.09 10.71
CA TRP A 115 7.16 3.20 11.44
C TRP A 115 6.90 2.01 12.37
N ILE A 116 6.83 0.81 11.80
CA ILE A 116 6.41 -0.39 12.52
C ILE A 116 7.46 -0.80 13.56
N VAL A 117 8.75 -0.81 13.19
CA VAL A 117 9.83 -1.23 14.09
C VAL A 117 9.92 -0.33 15.33
N PRO A 118 9.92 1.01 15.23
CA PRO A 118 9.90 1.87 16.41
C PRO A 118 8.61 1.74 17.23
N ALA A 119 7.44 1.62 16.58
CA ALA A 119 6.18 1.43 17.29
C ALA A 119 6.18 0.15 18.15
N VAL A 120 6.62 -0.97 17.57
CA VAL A 120 6.76 -2.26 18.29
C VAL A 120 7.78 -2.14 19.41
N THR A 121 8.91 -1.48 19.17
CA THR A 121 9.94 -1.25 20.19
C THR A 121 9.37 -0.49 21.39
N LEU A 122 8.67 0.62 21.16
CA LEU A 122 8.01 1.40 22.23
C LEU A 122 6.96 0.59 22.97
N PHE A 123 6.22 -0.25 22.25
CA PHE A 123 5.23 -1.14 22.86
C PHE A 123 5.88 -2.15 23.80
N LEU A 124 6.95 -2.83 23.35
CA LEU A 124 7.69 -3.80 24.15
C LEU A 124 8.30 -3.17 25.39
N ILE A 125 8.87 -1.97 25.28
CA ILE A 125 9.37 -1.20 26.43
C ILE A 125 8.25 -0.92 27.43
N GLY A 126 7.09 -0.46 26.95
CA GLY A 126 5.92 -0.20 27.81
C GLY A 126 5.42 -1.45 28.53
N VAL A 127 5.40 -2.59 27.84
CA VAL A 127 5.06 -3.90 28.42
C VAL A 127 6.08 -4.30 29.49
N LEU A 128 7.38 -4.19 29.20
CA LEU A 128 8.47 -4.47 30.14
C LEU A 128 8.34 -3.66 31.43
N ILE A 129 8.17 -2.33 31.31
CA ILE A 129 7.96 -1.44 32.46
C ILE A 129 6.71 -1.84 33.24
N GLY A 130 5.62 -2.20 32.54
CA GLY A 130 4.39 -2.68 33.16
C GLY A 130 4.58 -3.99 33.94
N MET A 131 5.34 -4.94 33.39
CA MET A 131 5.66 -6.20 34.05
C MET A 131 6.56 -6.00 35.26
N VAL A 132 7.62 -5.19 35.13
CA VAL A 132 8.52 -4.86 36.25
C VAL A 132 7.75 -4.19 37.38
N ARG A 133 6.90 -3.19 37.07
CA ARG A 133 6.02 -2.58 38.09
C ARG A 133 5.07 -3.59 38.73
N ARG A 134 4.60 -4.59 37.98
CA ARG A 134 3.71 -5.63 38.53
C ARG A 134 4.46 -6.61 39.42
N ALA A 135 5.68 -7.00 39.04
CA ALA A 135 6.55 -7.87 39.83
C ALA A 135 7.02 -7.20 41.12
N LEU A 136 7.31 -5.88 41.07
CA LEU A 136 7.74 -5.10 42.23
C LEU A 136 6.59 -4.66 43.16
N ARG A 137 5.32 -4.73 42.71
CA ARG A 137 4.18 -4.49 43.59
C ARG A 137 4.03 -5.66 44.57
N ARG A 138 4.53 -5.48 45.80
CA ARG A 138 4.16 -6.31 46.95
C ARG A 138 2.62 -6.34 47.08
N PRO A 139 1.99 -7.48 47.46
CA PRO A 139 0.56 -7.50 47.74
C PRO A 139 0.26 -6.44 48.81
N ALA A 140 -0.66 -5.53 48.51
CA ALA A 140 -1.10 -4.54 49.47
C ALA A 140 -1.70 -5.28 50.68
N PRO A 141 -1.31 -4.94 51.92
CA PRO A 141 -1.96 -5.54 53.08
C PRO A 141 -3.46 -5.25 53.02
N PRO A 142 -4.31 -6.23 53.40
CA PRO A 142 -5.75 -6.07 53.34
C PRO A 142 -6.15 -4.83 54.15
N VAL A 143 -6.83 -3.89 53.49
CA VAL A 143 -7.41 -2.72 54.14
C VAL A 143 -8.39 -3.24 55.17
N LYS A 144 -8.02 -3.17 56.45
CA LYS A 144 -8.97 -3.41 57.56
C LYS A 144 -10.08 -2.40 57.39
N SER A 145 -11.32 -2.88 57.17
CA SER A 145 -12.50 -2.02 57.24
C SER A 145 -12.54 -1.37 58.63
N PRO A 146 -12.84 -0.07 58.74
CA PRO A 146 -12.98 0.55 60.04
C PRO A 146 -14.15 -0.11 60.76
N ALA A 147 -13.90 -0.58 61.97
CA ALA A 147 -14.93 -1.10 62.86
C ALA A 147 -15.93 0.03 63.14
N ASN A 148 -17.19 -0.22 62.77
CA ASN A 148 -18.32 0.61 63.17
C ASN A 148 -18.50 0.46 64.68
N HIS A 149 -18.19 1.50 65.45
CA HIS A 149 -18.61 1.59 66.86
C HIS A 149 -19.93 2.34 66.88
N GLY A 150 -20.97 1.64 67.34
CA GLY A 150 -22.30 2.19 67.60
C GLY A 150 -22.36 2.99 68.88
#